data_AF-A0A2Z5CVU8-F1
#
_entry.id   AF-A0A2Z5CVU8-F1
#
_cell.length_a   1.000
_cell.length_b   1.000
_cell.length_c   1.000
_cell.angle_alpha   90.00
_cell.angle_beta   90.00
_cell.angle_gamma   90.00
#
_symmetry.space_group_name_H-M   'P 1'
#
loop_
_entity.id
_entity.type
_entity.pdbx_description
1 polymer ?
#
loop_
_entity_poly.entity_id
_entity_poly.type
_entity_poly.pdbx_seq_one_letter_code
_entity_poly.pdbx_strand_id
1 'polypeptide(L)' 'GFFRRSIQQNIQYKKCLKNENCSIMRMNRNRCQQCRFKKCLSVGMSRDAVRFGRIPKREKQRMLIEMQSAMKTMMNTQFN' A
#
# COMPACT_ATOMS: atom_id res chain seq x y z
N GLY A 1 -9.45 -4.48 5.53
CA GLY A 1 -9.80 -3.08 5.23
C GLY A 1 -10.48 -3.01 3.87
N PHE A 2 -11.23 -1.94 3.59
CA PHE A 2 -11.96 -1.75 2.32
C PHE A 2 -11.03 -1.91 1.11
N PHE A 3 -10.00 -1.06 0.99
CA PHE A 3 -9.03 -1.07 -0.10
C PHE A 3 -8.39 -2.46 -0.30
N ARG A 4 -7.89 -3.06 0.79
CA ARG A 4 -7.27 -4.39 0.76
C ARG A 4 -8.17 -5.46 0.14
N ARG A 5 -9.47 -5.50 0.50
CA ARG A 5 -10.41 -6.46 -0.09
C ARG A 5 -10.69 -6.17 -1.57
N SER A 6 -10.81 -4.87 -1.93
CA SER A 6 -11.02 -4.45 -3.31
C SER A 6 -9.93 -5.00 -4.24
N ILE A 7 -8.66 -4.87 -3.86
CA ILE A 7 -7.52 -5.37 -4.65
C ILE A 7 -7.36 -6.89 -4.59
N GLN A 8 -7.44 -7.51 -3.41
CA GLN A 8 -7.17 -8.95 -3.24
C GLN A 8 -8.16 -9.84 -3.97
N GLN A 9 -9.40 -9.39 -4.14
CA GLN A 9 -10.47 -10.15 -4.79
C GLN A 9 -10.83 -9.57 -6.15
N ASN A 10 -10.04 -8.60 -6.64
CA ASN A 10 -10.29 -7.87 -7.88
C ASN A 10 -11.77 -7.44 -8.03
N ILE A 11 -12.34 -6.85 -6.97
CA ILE A 11 -13.79 -6.60 -6.89
C ILE A 11 -14.17 -5.49 -7.87
N GLN A 12 -15.05 -5.84 -8.82
CA GLN A 12 -15.71 -4.85 -9.68
C GLN A 12 -16.95 -4.29 -8.97
N TYR A 13 -16.91 -3.00 -8.63
CA TYR A 13 -18.03 -2.33 -7.98
C TYR A 13 -19.06 -1.85 -9.00
N LYS A 14 -20.32 -1.76 -8.57
CA LYS A 14 -21.39 -1.13 -9.37
C LYS A 14 -20.99 0.29 -9.77
N LYS A 15 -21.32 0.67 -11.01
CA LYS A 15 -21.09 2.03 -11.51
C LYS A 15 -21.79 3.06 -10.62
N CYS A 16 -21.11 4.18 -10.42
CA CYS A 16 -21.60 5.31 -9.66
C CYS A 16 -22.81 5.92 -10.35
N LEU A 17 -23.86 6.19 -9.58
CA LEU A 17 -25.07 6.87 -10.07
C LEU A 17 -24.91 8.39 -10.21
N LYS A 18 -23.77 8.95 -9.79
CA LYS A 18 -23.48 10.40 -9.78
C LYS A 18 -22.20 10.72 -10.55
N ASN A 19 -21.97 10.02 -11.66
CA ASN A 19 -20.85 10.28 -12.59
C ASN A 19 -19.47 10.32 -11.90
N GLU A 20 -19.25 9.39 -10.96
CA GLU A 20 -17.98 9.26 -10.23
C GLU A 20 -17.57 10.47 -9.37
N ASN A 21 -18.50 11.39 -9.08
CA ASN A 21 -18.24 12.65 -8.36
C ASN A 21 -18.72 12.64 -6.89
N CYS A 22 -18.93 11.46 -6.31
CA CYS A 22 -19.34 11.37 -4.90
C CYS A 22 -18.25 11.89 -3.95
N SER A 23 -18.58 12.85 -3.09
CA SER A 23 -17.72 13.24 -1.97
C SER A 23 -17.62 12.11 -0.93
N ILE A 24 -16.40 11.80 -0.47
CA ILE A 24 -16.13 10.70 0.47
C ILE A 24 -15.75 11.29 1.83
N MET A 25 -16.67 11.19 2.78
CA MET A 25 -16.57 11.63 4.18
C MET A 25 -16.90 10.47 5.13
N ARG A 26 -16.61 10.61 6.43
CA ARG A 26 -16.79 9.53 7.42
C ARG A 26 -18.21 8.95 7.43
N MET A 27 -19.23 9.80 7.32
CA MET A 27 -20.65 9.43 7.35
C MET A 27 -21.16 8.79 6.05
N ASN A 28 -20.58 9.12 4.89
CA ASN A 28 -21.11 8.71 3.58
C ASN A 28 -20.18 7.80 2.77
N ARG A 29 -18.98 7.47 3.29
CA ARG A 29 -17.96 6.67 2.59
C ARG A 29 -18.46 5.30 2.11
N ASN A 30 -19.50 4.74 2.72
CA ASN A 30 -20.06 3.44 2.32
C ASN A 30 -21.14 3.55 1.22
N ARG A 31 -21.61 4.75 0.88
CA ARG A 31 -22.71 4.94 -0.09
C ARG A 31 -22.33 4.60 -1.53
N CYS A 32 -21.07 4.85 -1.93
CA CYS A 32 -20.59 4.55 -3.27
C CYS A 32 -19.21 3.90 -3.20
N GLN A 33 -19.18 2.59 -3.42
CA GLN A 33 -17.94 1.81 -3.36
C GLN A 33 -16.99 2.16 -4.49
N GLN A 34 -17.49 2.41 -5.71
CA GLN A 34 -16.67 2.82 -6.85
C GLN A 34 -15.91 4.12 -6.55
N CYS A 35 -16.60 5.19 -6.15
CA CYS A 35 -15.96 6.47 -5.81
C CYS A 35 -15.01 6.36 -4.62
N ARG A 36 -15.35 5.55 -3.62
CA ARG A 36 -14.46 5.31 -2.48
C ARG A 36 -13.17 4.63 -2.93
N PHE A 37 -13.25 3.61 -3.77
CA PHE A 37 -12.08 2.91 -4.29
C PHE A 37 -11.25 3.81 -5.20
N LYS A 38 -11.89 4.56 -6.11
CA LYS A 38 -11.24 5.60 -6.92
C LYS A 38 -10.51 6.62 -6.05
N LYS A 39 -11.11 7.08 -4.94
CA LYS A 39 -10.45 8.00 -4.00
C LYS A 39 -9.24 7.35 -3.32
N CYS A 40 -9.33 6.07 -2.92
CA CYS A 40 -8.18 5.35 -2.36
C CYS A 40 -6.99 5.35 -3.34
N LEU A 41 -7.23 5.05 -4.61
CA LEU A 41 -6.20 5.08 -5.65
C LEU A 41 -5.67 6.50 -5.87
N SER A 42 -6.56 7.50 -5.94
CA SER A 42 -6.20 8.91 -6.13
C SER A 42 -5.32 9.48 -5.02
N VAL A 43 -5.43 8.99 -3.77
CA VAL A 43 -4.55 9.41 -2.66
C VAL A 43 -3.30 8.54 -2.53
N GLY A 44 -3.01 7.68 -3.52
CA GLY A 44 -1.79 6.88 -3.57
C GLY A 44 -1.84 5.60 -2.73
N MET A 45 -3.03 5.09 -2.37
CA MET A 45 -3.08 3.75 -1.78
C MET A 45 -2.67 2.72 -2.83
N SER A 46 -1.62 1.96 -2.53
CA SER A 46 -1.11 0.86 -3.35
C SER A 46 -0.83 -0.36 -2.48
N ARG A 47 -0.86 -1.54 -3.09
CA ARG A 47 -0.43 -2.79 -2.47
C ARG A 47 1.07 -2.77 -2.16
N ASP A 48 1.86 -2.13 -3.02
CA ASP A 48 3.33 -2.16 -2.94
C ASP A 48 3.86 -1.09 -1.99
N ALA A 49 3.06 -0.07 -1.70
CA ALA A 49 3.38 1.01 -0.76
C ALA A 49 3.05 0.65 0.71
N VAL A 50 2.82 -0.63 1.02
CA VAL A 50 2.55 -1.08 2.39
C VAL A 50 3.84 -0.97 3.22
N ARG A 51 3.86 -0.04 4.16
CA ARG A 51 4.89 -0.02 5.21
C ARG A 51 4.63 -1.19 6.14
N PHE A 52 5.67 -1.95 6.48
CA PHE A 52 5.64 -3.06 7.44
C PHE A 52 5.24 -2.67 8.88
N GLY A 53 4.80 -1.43 9.10
CA GLY A 53 4.37 -0.91 10.39
C GLY A 53 5.56 -0.57 11.29
N ARG A 54 5.39 -0.78 12.59
CA ARG A 54 6.46 -0.60 13.58
C ARG A 54 7.36 -1.82 13.55
N ILE A 55 8.56 -1.66 13.01
CA ILE A 55 9.61 -2.68 13.09
C ILE A 55 10.16 -2.65 14.53
N PRO A 56 10.16 -3.77 15.28
CA PRO A 56 10.80 -3.84 16.59
C PRO A 56 12.26 -3.41 16.50
N LYS A 57 12.77 -2.67 17.50
CA LYS A 57 14.16 -2.14 17.46
C LYS A 57 15.20 -3.23 17.16
N ARG A 58 15.03 -4.42 17.76
CA ARG A 58 15.91 -5.57 17.55
C ARG A 58 15.89 -6.07 16.10
N GLU A 59 14.71 -6.15 15.49
CA GLU A 59 14.55 -6.60 14.11
C GLU A 59 15.07 -5.55 13.12
N LYS A 60 14.88 -4.26 13.41
CA LYS A 60 15.49 -3.17 12.65
C LYS A 60 17.02 -3.27 12.67
N GLN A 61 17.61 -3.51 13.84
CA GLN A 61 19.06 -3.68 13.97
C GLN A 61 19.57 -4.89 13.16
N ARG A 62 18.87 -6.03 13.23
CA ARG A 62 19.21 -7.23 12.46
C ARG A 62 19.21 -6.94 10.95
N MET A 63 18.15 -6.31 10.44
CA MET A 63 18.05 -5.97 9.02
C MET A 63 19.15 -5.00 8.56
N LEU A 64 19.55 -4.03 9.40
CA LEU A 64 20.64 -3.10 9.06
C LEU A 64 21.99 -3.81 8.96
N ILE A 65 22.27 -4.77 9.87
CA ILE A 65 23.50 -5.58 9.83
C ILE A 65 23.53 -6.46 8.59
N GLU A 66 22.41 -7.10 8.25
CA GLU A 66 22.26 -7.93 7.05
C GLU A 66 22.45 -7.09 5.78
N MET A 67 21.83 -5.90 5.68
CA MET A 67 22.04 -4.99 4.53
C MET A 67 23.50 -4.57 4.38
N GLN A 68 24.18 -4.20 5.47
CA GLN A 68 25.60 -3.82 5.41
C GLN A 68 26.48 -4.96 4.92
N SER A 69 26.20 -6.17 5.41
CA SER A 69 26.94 -7.37 4.99
C SER A 69 26.72 -7.66 3.51
N ALA A 70 25.47 -7.58 3.04
CA ALA A 70 25.12 -7.76 1.64
C ALA A 70 25.77 -6.70 0.73
N MET A 71 25.76 -5.43 1.13
CA MET A 71 26.42 -4.35 0.37
C MET A 71 27.93 -4.54 0.32
N LYS A 72 28.57 -4.95 1.43
CA LYS A 72 30.00 -5.24 1.47
C LYS A 72 30.38 -6.39 0.54
N THR A 73 29.59 -7.46 0.53
CA THR A 73 29.79 -8.58 -0.41
C THR A 73 29.64 -8.11 -1.86
N MET A 74 28.60 -7.32 -2.18
CA MET A 74 28.38 -6.80 -3.53
C MET A 74 29.51 -5.86 -4.01
N MET A 75 30.09 -5.04 -3.14
CA MET A 75 31.26 -4.24 -3.51
C MET A 75 32.48 -5.12 -3.76
N ASN A 76 32.73 -6.11 -2.92
CA ASN A 76 33.87 -7.01 -3.10
C ASN A 76 33.80 -7.83 -4.39
N THR A 77 32.61 -8.25 -4.85
CA THR A 77 32.45 -8.91 -6.16
C THR A 77 32.55 -7.97 -7.35
N GLN A 78 32.46 -6.65 -7.16
CA GLN A 78 32.61 -5.67 -8.24
C GLN A 78 34.06 -5.22 -8.47
N PHE A 79 34.94 -5.44 -7.49
CA PHE A 79 36.36 -5.10 -7.55
C PHE A 79 37.29 -6.33 -7.65
N ASN A 80 36.73 -7.51 -7.90
CA ASN A 80 37.45 -8.76 -8.18
C ASN A 80 37.18 -9.22 -9.62
#